data_AF-A0A2U1WRF6-F1
#
_entry.id   AF-A0A2U1WRF6-F1
#
_cell.length_a   1.000
_cell.length_b   1.000
_cell.length_c   1.000
_cell.angle_alpha   90.00
_cell.angle_beta   90.00
_cell.angle_gamma   90.00
#
_symmetry.space_group_name_H-M   'P 1'
#
loop_
_entity.id
_entity.type
_entity.pdbx_description
1 polymer ?
#
loop_
_entity_poly.entity_id
_entity_poly.type
_entity_poly.pdbx_seq_one_letter_code
_entity_poly.pdbx_strand_id
1 'polypeptide(L)'
;MPEEADVGHITIRDLDESVFETLRSRAELHGRSVEDEARDVLAQVVPKRLTAEEKLALFDEVRMKTRPGPHPLAEDLIRQDRDSR
;
A
#
# COMPACT_ATOMS: atom_id res chain seq x y z
N MET A 1 -9.41 -17.18 -11.94
CA MET A 1 -9.97 -15.84 -12.23
C MET A 1 -9.04 -14.85 -11.56
N PRO A 2 -8.27 -14.03 -12.29
CA PRO A 2 -7.49 -12.98 -11.65
C PRO A 2 -8.47 -12.01 -10.99
N GLU A 3 -8.21 -11.68 -9.73
CA GLU A 3 -8.91 -10.67 -8.94
C GLU A 3 -8.83 -9.34 -9.72
N GLU A 4 -9.97 -8.74 -10.04
CA GLU A 4 -10.01 -7.39 -10.62
C GLU A 4 -9.28 -6.48 -9.64
N ALA A 5 -8.13 -5.94 -10.06
CA ALA A 5 -7.35 -5.04 -9.21
C ALA A 5 -8.28 -3.90 -8.76
N ASP A 6 -8.44 -3.73 -7.45
CA ASP A 6 -9.25 -2.66 -6.89
C ASP A 6 -8.64 -1.31 -7.31
N VAL A 7 -9.30 -0.62 -8.26
CA VAL A 7 -8.84 0.67 -8.77
C VAL A 7 -9.43 1.77 -7.91
N GLY A 8 -8.59 2.39 -7.08
CA GLY A 8 -8.98 3.55 -6.28
C GLY A 8 -9.06 4.84 -7.09
N HIS A 9 -10.00 5.73 -6.75
CA HIS A 9 -10.11 7.08 -7.28
C HIS A 9 -9.86 8.12 -6.18
N ILE A 10 -9.06 9.15 -6.48
CA ILE A 10 -8.69 10.21 -5.53
C ILE A 10 -9.01 11.57 -6.15
N THR A 11 -9.62 12.47 -5.36
CA THR A 11 -9.79 13.88 -5.72
C THR A 11 -8.92 14.75 -4.83
N ILE A 12 -8.01 15.51 -5.43
CA ILE A 12 -7.16 16.46 -4.72
C ILE A 12 -7.85 17.84 -4.79
N ARG A 13 -8.23 18.38 -3.63
CA ARG A 13 -8.80 19.73 -3.50
C ARG A 13 -7.73 20.71 -3.05
N ASP A 14 -7.92 21.99 -3.37
CA ASP A 14 -7.03 23.09 -2.98
C ASP A 14 -5.57 22.86 -3.42
N LEU A 15 -5.38 22.29 -4.62
CA LEU A 15 -4.06 22.14 -5.23
C LEU A 15 -3.49 23.52 -5.58
N ASP A 16 -2.23 23.76 -5.22
CA ASP A 16 -1.53 24.99 -5.59
C ASP A 16 -1.53 25.15 -7.13
N GLU A 17 -1.99 26.31 -7.60
CA GLU A 17 -2.10 26.62 -9.03
C GLU A 17 -0.76 26.45 -9.75
N SER A 18 0.35 26.79 -9.08
CA SER A 18 1.69 26.63 -9.66
C SER A 18 2.05 25.17 -9.94
N VAL A 19 1.57 24.25 -9.09
CA VAL A 19 1.75 22.81 -9.27
C VAL A 19 0.88 22.32 -10.43
N PHE A 20 -0.37 22.79 -10.51
CA PHE A 20 -1.28 22.43 -11.59
C PHE A 20 -0.75 22.87 -12.96
N GLU A 21 -0.27 24.11 -13.09
CA GLU A 21 0.31 24.62 -14.34
C GLU A 21 1.59 23.89 -14.74
N THR A 22 2.41 23.50 -13.76
CA THR A 22 3.60 22.67 -14.01
C THR A 22 3.20 21.30 -14.55
N LEU A 23 2.19 20.65 -13.96
CA LEU A 23 1.67 19.37 -14.46
C LEU A 23 1.08 19.49 -15.86
N ARG A 24 0.32 20.56 -16.14
CA ARG A 24 -0.20 20.84 -17.49
C ARG A 24 0.92 20.98 -18.51
N SER A 25 1.91 21.82 -18.21
CA SER A 25 3.06 22.06 -19.10
C SER A 25 3.81 20.77 -19.41
N ARG A 26 4.01 19.91 -18.40
CA ARG A 26 4.65 18.60 -18.57
C ARG A 26 3.80 17.64 -19.40
N ALA A 27 2.49 17.60 -19.15
CA ALA A 27 1.56 16.76 -19.89
C ALA A 27 1.54 17.12 -21.39
N GLU A 28 1.56 18.41 -21.72
CA GLU A 28 1.68 18.89 -23.10
C GLU A 28 3.00 18.46 -23.75
N LEU A 29 4.12 18.60 -23.04
CA LEU A 29 5.43 18.16 -23.52
C LEU A 29 5.52 16.64 -23.75
N HIS A 30 4.86 15.86 -22.90
CA HIS A 30 4.82 14.40 -23.02
C HIS A 30 3.71 13.88 -23.96
N GLY A 31 2.83 14.76 -24.45
CA GLY A 31 1.69 14.40 -25.30
C GLY A 31 0.66 13.53 -24.59
N ARG A 32 0.42 13.77 -23.29
CA ARG A 32 -0.51 13.00 -22.44
C ARG A 32 -1.51 13.91 -21.75
N SER A 33 -2.53 13.33 -21.12
CA SER A 33 -3.46 14.09 -20.29
C SER A 33 -2.78 14.52 -18.98
N VAL A 34 -3.29 15.59 -18.36
CA VAL A 34 -2.82 16.06 -17.05
C VAL A 34 -3.01 14.99 -15.97
N GLU A 35 -4.09 14.22 -16.05
CA GLU A 35 -4.35 13.10 -15.15
C GLU A 35 -3.31 11.99 -15.32
N ASP A 36 -2.97 11.63 -16.56
CA ASP A 36 -1.96 10.60 -16.82
C ASP A 36 -0.58 11.02 -16.33
N GLU A 37 -0.21 12.29 -16.52
CA GLU A 37 1.05 12.85 -16.00
C GLU A 37 1.04 12.86 -14.46
N ALA A 38 -0.05 13.28 -13.82
CA ALA A 38 -0.19 13.25 -12.37
C ALA A 38 -0.09 11.82 -11.83
N ARG A 39 -0.73 10.85 -12.49
CA ARG A 39 -0.66 9.43 -12.14
C ARG A 39 0.77 8.89 -12.25
N ASP A 40 1.49 9.25 -13.31
CA ASP A 40 2.88 8.81 -13.51
C ASP A 40 3.81 9.42 -12.46
N VAL A 41 3.69 10.71 -12.17
CA VAL A 41 4.45 11.38 -11.10
C VAL A 41 4.18 10.72 -9.74
N LEU A 42 2.92 10.46 -9.40
CA LEU A 42 2.57 9.76 -8.17
C LEU A 42 3.16 8.34 -8.14
N ALA A 43 3.12 7.60 -9.24
CA ALA A 43 3.68 6.26 -9.32
C ALA A 43 5.22 6.22 -9.22
N GLN A 44 5.89 7.31 -9.59
CA GLN A 44 7.35 7.44 -9.47
C GLN A 44 7.78 7.83 -8.05
N VAL A 45 7.02 8.72 -7.39
CA VAL A 45 7.34 9.24 -6.06
C VAL A 45 6.90 8.28 -4.95
N VAL A 46 5.73 7.65 -5.11
CA VAL A 46 5.21 6.73 -4.10
C VAL A 46 5.93 5.38 -4.23
N PRO A 47 6.71 4.95 -3.21
CA PRO A 47 7.40 3.68 -3.28
C PRO A 47 6.38 2.54 -3.36
N LYS A 48 6.49 1.71 -4.42
CA LYS A 48 5.62 0.53 -4.62
C LYS A 48 5.76 -0.53 -3.53
N ARG A 49 6.77 -0.42 -2.68
CA ARG A 49 7.05 -1.32 -1.57
C ARG A 49 7.45 -0.50 -0.36
N LEU A 50 6.95 -0.89 0.80
CA LEU A 50 7.45 -0.40 2.07
C LEU A 50 8.97 -0.54 2.15
N THR A 51 9.61 0.51 2.65
CA THR A 51 11.02 0.52 3.04
C THR A 51 11.29 -0.54 4.11
N ALA A 52 12.57 -0.85 4.35
CA ALA A 52 12.94 -1.79 5.41
C ALA A 52 12.49 -1.30 6.80
N GLU A 53 12.57 0.00 7.04
CA GLU A 53 12.17 0.64 8.29
C GLU A 53 10.65 0.58 8.49
N GLU A 54 9.85 0.91 7.47
CA GLU A 54 8.40 0.82 7.54
C GLU A 54 7.91 -0.63 7.72
N LYS A 55 8.59 -1.59 7.09
CA LYS A 55 8.32 -3.02 7.31
C LYS A 55 8.59 -3.41 8.76
N LEU A 56 9.72 -2.97 9.31
CA LEU A 56 10.08 -3.29 10.70
C LEU A 56 9.05 -2.69 11.66
N ALA A 57 8.66 -1.43 11.45
CA ALA A 57 7.62 -0.78 12.24
C ALA A 57 6.27 -1.54 12.18
N LEU A 58 5.88 -2.00 10.98
CA LEU A 58 4.68 -2.83 10.82
C LEU A 58 4.81 -4.17 11.56
N PHE A 59 5.97 -4.82 11.49
CA PHE A 59 6.23 -6.05 12.25
C PHE A 59 6.15 -5.82 13.77
N ASP A 60 6.68 -4.70 14.26
CA ASP A 60 6.64 -4.36 15.68
C ASP A 60 5.19 -4.12 16.13
N GLU A 61 4.39 -3.42 15.34
CA GLU A 61 2.95 -3.23 15.62
C GLU A 61 2.21 -4.57 15.68
N VAL A 62 2.42 -5.45 14.69
CA VAL A 62 1.80 -6.78 14.65
C VAL A 62 2.27 -7.62 15.84
N ARG A 63 3.56 -7.55 16.20
CA ARG A 63 4.11 -8.25 17.37
C ARG A 63 3.49 -7.78 18.68
N MET A 64 3.24 -6.48 18.86
CA MET A 64 2.57 -5.96 20.05
C MET A 64 1.13 -6.46 20.19
N LYS A 65 0.46 -6.70 19.06
CA LYS A 65 -0.92 -7.23 19.02
C LYS A 65 -0.98 -8.75 19.19
N THR A 66 0.16 -9.44 19.15
CA THR A 66 0.25 -10.89 19.18
C THR A 66 0.80 -11.38 20.52
N ARG A 67 0.35 -12.54 21.00
CA ARG A 67 0.87 -13.15 22.24
C ARG A 67 2.40 -13.29 22.14
N PRO A 68 3.18 -12.79 23.10
CA PRO A 68 4.62 -12.96 23.09
C PRO A 68 5.02 -14.42 23.37
N GLY A 69 6.16 -14.83 22.80
CA GLY A 69 6.76 -16.15 23.01
C GLY A 69 6.49 -17.14 21.86
N PRO A 70 6.91 -18.41 22.03
CA PRO A 70 6.71 -19.43 21.02
C PRO A 70 5.22 -19.64 20.74
N HIS A 71 4.85 -19.63 19.46
CA HIS A 71 3.52 -20.06 19.05
C HIS A 71 3.49 -21.58 18.96
N PRO A 72 2.47 -22.25 19.52
CA PRO A 72 2.29 -23.68 19.29
C PRO A 72 2.09 -23.93 17.81
N LEU A 73 2.62 -25.07 17.33
CA LEU A 73 2.44 -25.47 15.95
C LEU A 73 0.95 -25.72 15.68
N ALA A 74 0.52 -25.48 14.43
CA ALA A 74 -0.87 -25.65 14.04
C ALA A 74 -1.35 -27.08 14.29
N GLU A 75 -0.47 -28.06 14.07
CA GLU A 75 -0.70 -29.48 14.29
C GLU A 75 -0.99 -29.81 15.75
N ASP A 76 -0.35 -29.10 16.69
CA ASP A 76 -0.56 -29.30 18.13
C ASP A 76 -1.91 -28.75 18.57
N LEU A 77 -2.34 -27.62 18.00
CA LEU A 77 -3.65 -27.03 18.26
C LEU A 77 -4.79 -27.92 17.73
N ILE A 78 -4.64 -28.44 16.51
CA ILE A 78 -5.61 -29.37 15.90
C ILE A 78 -5.74 -30.65 16.74
N ARG A 79 -4.60 -31.17 17.24
CA ARG A 79 -4.60 -32.36 18.11
C ARG A 79 -5.34 -32.10 19.42
N GLN A 80 -5.05 -30.97 20.10
CA GLN A 80 -5.73 -30.58 21.35
C GLN A 80 -7.25 -30.45 21.17
N ASP A 81 -7.69 -29.77 20.10
CA ASP A 81 -9.12 -29.60 19.81
C ASP A 81 -9.80 -30.94 19.55
N ARG A 82 -9.18 -31.83 18.77
CA ARG A 82 -9.73 -33.19 18.53
C ARG A 82 -9.81 -34.02 19.81
N ASP A 83 -8.76 -34.00 20.63
CA ASP A 83 -8.65 -34.83 21.83
C ASP A 83 -9.56 -34.32 22.99
N SER A 84 -10.12 -33.11 22.85
CA SER A 84 -11.05 -32.48 23.81
C SER A 84 -12.54 -32.69 23.53
N ARG A 85 -12.89 -33.46 22.47
CA ARG A 85 -14.26 -33.72 22.01
C ARG A 85 -14.79 -35.10 22.39
#